data_AF-A0A6G3D7T0-F1
#
_entry.id   AF-A0A6G3D7T0-F1
#
_cell.length_a   1.000
_cell.length_b   1.000
_cell.length_c   1.000
_cell.angle_alpha   90.00
_cell.angle_beta   90.00
_cell.angle_gamma   90.00
#
_symmetry.space_group_name_H-M   'P 1'
#
loop_
_entity.id
_entity.type
_entity.pdbx_description
1 polymer ?
#
loop_
_entity_poly.entity_id
_entity_poly.type
_entity_poly.pdbx_seq_one_letter_code
_entity_poly.pdbx_strand_id
1 'polypeptide(L)' 'RRGQESGEFRIDLTPVWLTEALYGLLASGAWAVAEGRVARNDFTHMIVELLLGGALRREEP' A
#
# COMPACT_ATOMS: atom_id res chain seq x y z
N ARG A 1 13.18 -2.83 6.79
CA ARG A 1 14.21 -2.43 7.78
C ARG A 1 14.40 -0.94 7.85
N ARG A 2 15.05 -0.27 6.87
CA ARG A 2 15.32 1.19 6.93
C ARG A 2 14.13 2.05 7.37
N GLY A 3 12.98 1.94 6.71
CA GLY A 3 11.80 2.76 7.07
C GLY A 3 11.15 2.40 8.43
N GLN A 4 11.38 1.20 8.95
CA GLN A 4 10.95 0.84 10.31
C GLN A 4 11.95 1.39 11.34
N GLU A 5 13.25 1.34 11.02
CA GLU A 5 14.34 1.87 11.85
C GLU A 5 14.31 3.40 11.93
N SER A 6 13.88 4.09 10.85
CA SER A 6 13.67 5.54 10.84
C SER A 6 12.31 5.97 11.40
N GLY A 7 11.42 5.02 11.74
CA GLY A 7 10.10 5.28 12.33
C GLY A 7 9.01 5.74 11.34
N GLU A 8 9.29 5.72 10.04
CA GLU A 8 8.33 6.08 8.97
C GLU A 8 7.22 5.03 8.83
N PHE A 9 7.56 3.74 8.97
CA PHE A 9 6.61 2.64 8.94
C PHE A 9 6.33 2.11 10.35
N ARG A 10 5.12 1.56 10.52
CA ARG A 10 4.74 0.89 11.76
C ARG A 10 5.70 -0.27 12.08
N ILE A 11 6.10 -0.37 13.35
CA ILE A 11 7.09 -1.35 13.83
C ILE A 11 6.54 -2.78 13.94
N ASP A 12 5.21 -2.94 13.98
CA ASP A 12 4.53 -4.24 14.05
C ASP A 12 4.35 -4.91 12.68
N LEU A 13 4.52 -4.16 11.59
CA LEU A 13 4.44 -4.70 10.24
C LEU A 13 5.77 -5.31 9.85
N THR A 14 5.80 -6.59 9.48
CA THR A 14 7.04 -7.22 9.01
C THR A 14 7.34 -6.79 7.55
N PRO A 15 8.61 -6.87 7.11
CA PRO A 15 8.92 -6.63 5.70
C PRO A 15 8.15 -7.56 4.74
N VAL A 16 7.90 -8.80 5.15
CA VAL A 16 7.12 -9.79 4.38
C VAL A 16 5.67 -9.32 4.24
N TRP A 17 5.05 -8.85 5.33
CA TRP A 17 3.69 -8.31 5.26
C TRP A 17 3.58 -7.17 4.26
N LEU A 18 4.57 -6.26 4.22
CA LEU A 18 4.55 -5.12 3.31
C LEU A 18 4.60 -5.56 1.84
N THR A 19 5.44 -6.56 1.52
CA THR A 19 5.50 -7.11 0.17
C THR A 19 4.20 -7.81 -0.21
N GLU A 20 3.62 -8.62 0.68
CA GLU A 20 2.35 -9.31 0.43
C GLU A 20 1.20 -8.31 0.21
N ALA A 21 1.10 -7.28 1.05
CA ALA A 21 0.11 -6.22 0.91
C ALA A 21 0.25 -5.48 -0.43
N LEU A 22 1.48 -5.14 -0.84
CA LEU A 22 1.75 -4.52 -2.12
C LEU A 22 1.33 -5.41 -3.30
N TYR A 23 1.71 -6.69 -3.30
CA TYR A 23 1.33 -7.62 -4.36
C TYR A 23 -0.19 -7.84 -4.44
N GLY A 24 -0.85 -7.99 -3.28
CA GLY A 24 -2.31 -8.13 -3.21
C GLY A 24 -3.05 -6.91 -3.75
N LEU A 25 -2.57 -5.70 -3.43
CA LEU A 25 -3.12 -4.45 -3.97
C LEU A 25 -2.90 -4.36 -5.48
N LEU A 26 -1.69 -4.63 -5.98
CA LEU A 26 -1.39 -4.58 -7.41
C LEU A 26 -2.24 -5.56 -8.22
N ALA A 27 -2.35 -6.82 -7.77
CA ALA A 27 -3.16 -7.83 -8.43
C ALA A 27 -4.64 -7.43 -8.45
N SER A 28 -5.17 -7.00 -7.30
CA SER A 28 -6.58 -6.63 -7.15
C SER A 28 -6.96 -5.41 -7.98
N GLY A 29 -6.12 -4.36 -7.99
CA GLY A 29 -6.41 -3.18 -8.79
C GLY A 29 -6.14 -3.40 -10.28
N ALA A 30 -5.18 -4.24 -10.67
CA ALA A 30 -4.99 -4.62 -12.07
C ALA A 30 -6.25 -5.32 -12.62
N TRP A 31 -6.85 -6.21 -11.82
CA TRP A 31 -8.13 -6.84 -12.14
C TRP A 31 -9.27 -5.81 -12.24
N ALA A 32 -9.37 -4.88 -11.29
CA ALA A 32 -10.39 -3.83 -11.31
C ALA A 32 -10.27 -2.90 -12.54
N VAL A 33 -9.05 -2.59 -12.98
CA VAL A 33 -8.80 -1.84 -14.23
C VAL A 33 -9.20 -2.66 -15.45
N ALA A 34 -8.89 -3.95 -15.48
CA ALA A 34 -9.25 -4.83 -16.58
C ALA A 34 -10.78 -4.97 -16.75
N GLU A 35 -11.52 -4.99 -15.64
CA GLU A 35 -13.00 -4.98 -15.64
C GLU A 35 -13.62 -3.59 -15.87
N GLY A 36 -12.81 -2.54 -16.03
CA GLY A 36 -13.30 -1.17 -16.23
C GLY A 36 -13.92 -0.52 -14.99
N ARG A 37 -13.72 -1.09 -13.80
CA ARG A 37 -14.23 -0.57 -12.52
C ARG A 37 -13.41 0.60 -11.98
N VAL A 38 -12.16 0.72 -12.40
CA VAL A 38 -11.23 1.78 -11.99
C VAL A 38 -10.53 2.34 -13.22
N ALA A 39 -10.37 3.66 -13.28
CA ALA A 39 -9.61 4.30 -14.34
C ALA A 39 -8.13 3.90 -14.24
N ARG A 40 -7.53 3.50 -15.37
CA ARG A 40 -6.11 3.13 -15.44
C ARG A 40 -5.19 4.23 -14.89
N ASN A 41 -5.54 5.49 -15.10
CA ASN A 41 -4.73 6.63 -14.68
C ASN A 41 -4.71 6.82 -13.16
N ASP A 42 -5.76 6.37 -12.46
CA ASP A 42 -5.88 6.51 -11.01
C ASP A 42 -5.26 5.31 -10.28
N PHE A 43 -4.97 4.23 -11.00
CA PHE A 43 -4.49 2.97 -10.43
C PHE A 43 -3.26 3.15 -9.56
N THR A 44 -2.19 3.78 -10.07
CA THR A 44 -0.95 3.96 -9.31
C THR A 44 -1.16 4.79 -8.05
N HIS A 45 -1.95 5.87 -8.14
CA HIS A 45 -2.22 6.73 -6.99
C HIS A 45 -3.02 5.99 -5.91
N MET A 46 -4.07 5.28 -6.30
CA MET A 46 -4.89 4.45 -5.40
C MET A 46 -4.05 3.41 -4.65
N ILE A 47 -3.15 2.71 -5.35
CA ILE A 47 -2.28 1.69 -4.73
C ILE A 47 -1.37 2.31 -3.68
N VAL A 48 -0.76 3.46 -3.99
CA VAL A 48 0.16 4.16 -3.06
C VAL A 48 -0.59 4.67 -1.84
N GLU A 49 -1.73 5.33 -2.02
CA GLU A 49 -2.54 5.85 -0.92
C GLU A 49 -3.02 4.74 0.03
N LEU A 50 -3.52 3.63 -0.51
CA LEU A 50 -3.98 2.50 0.30
C LEU A 50 -2.84 1.83 1.06
N LEU A 51 -1.69 1.62 0.39
CA LEU A 51 -0.53 0.99 1.01
C LEU A 51 0.04 1.86 2.12
N LEU A 52 0.31 3.15 1.83
CA LEU A 52 0.86 4.09 2.81
C LEU A 52 -0.15 4.38 3.93
N GLY A 53 -1.44 4.41 3.62
CA GLY A 53 -2.49 4.58 4.60
C GLY A 53 -2.55 3.46 5.65
N GLY A 54 -2.14 2.24 5.30
CA GLY A 54 -2.02 1.12 6.24
C GLY A 54 -0.63 0.98 6.87
N ALA A 55 0.43 1.34 6.13
CA ALA A 55 1.82 1.07 6.51
C ALA A 55 2.48 2.18 7.34
N LEU A 56 2.09 3.44 7.12
CA LEU A 56 2.68 4.58 7.83
C LEU A 56 2.17 4.66 9.26
N ARG A 57 3.04 5.14 10.15
CA ARG A 57 2.64 5.54 11.49
C ARG A 57 1.92 6.89 11.38
N ARG A 58 0.64 6.95 11.78
CA ARG A 58 -0.08 8.22 11.94
C ARG A 58 0.01 8.67 13.39
N GLU A 59 0.37 9.92 13.61
CA GLU A 59 0.10 10.59 14.88
C GLU A 59 -1.37 11.03 14.83
N GLU A 60 -2.22 10.41 15.65
CA GLU A 60 -3.57 10.93 15.87
C GLU A 60 -3.45 12.25 16.64
N PRO A 61 -4.18 13.31 16.24
CA PRO A 61 -4.10 14.62 16.88
C PRO A 61 -4.66 14.64 18.32
#